data_AF-A0A8H7E692-F1
#
_entry.id   AF-A0A8H7E692-F1
#
_cell.length_a   1.000
_cell.length_b   1.000
_cell.length_c   1.000
_cell.angle_alpha   90.00
_cell.angle_beta   90.00
_cell.angle_gamma   90.00
#
_symmetry.space_group_name_H-M   'P 1'
#
loop_
_entity.id
_entity.type
_entity.pdbx_description
1 polymer ?
#
loop_
_entity_poly.entity_id
_entity_poly.type
_entity_poly.pdbx_seq_one_letter_code
_entity_poly.pdbx_strand_id
1 'polypeptide(L)'
;MESELPSADDFDAFYAQYHQWLNQDAWRHYYSTYFLAQATSARFYRLPDLQDLPDSSDPLGAPRLQKGTGHLTRLPRWAYNASHTAWRQPTLPAVSKTQIALSTLQQTISRQRKAGYLSVSPYSETQACFWLKRMGMNTAKATPKGAWRRYNFGAKVAQGWYDLWEWEAYYSRNLWDSVEARNAYLKPDLDGTRKSEVTWSGLPDGGTGFMAWTRGWDPEVGSEEEISFLAAVAVKETEGVIEVNNLDYTIRSHMLWGAMRLAFESAERERLMEDLKRGIVETGRIDDETKAEQWIQKVLMVMEPYVRKSDAQWPAAVEDRSELLRHILTENGQLFARWRLPPLSKEFNFELGPVGGWGDCDSRPC
;
A
#
# COMPACT_ATOMS: atom_id res chain seq x y z
N MET A 1 -10.22 -10.36 37.96
CA MET A 1 -9.20 -9.42 38.46
C MET A 1 -8.62 -8.78 37.23
N GLU A 2 -9.17 -7.62 36.84
CA GLU A 2 -8.57 -6.77 35.82
C GLU A 2 -7.28 -6.22 36.44
N SER A 3 -6.12 -6.64 35.95
CA SER A 3 -4.86 -6.05 36.37
C SER A 3 -4.81 -4.64 35.79
N GLU A 4 -4.82 -3.63 36.66
CA GLU A 4 -4.51 -2.26 36.28
C GLU A 4 -3.21 -2.27 35.47
N LEU A 5 -3.28 -1.76 34.24
CA LEU A 5 -2.11 -1.57 33.42
C LEU A 5 -1.22 -0.53 34.11
N PRO A 6 0.10 -0.78 34.23
CA PRO A 6 0.99 0.13 34.94
C PRO A 6 0.97 1.54 34.31
N SER A 7 0.96 2.55 35.17
CA SER A 7 1.05 3.96 34.78
C SER A 7 2.46 4.27 34.26
N ALA A 8 2.60 5.33 33.46
CA ALA A 8 3.92 5.83 33.06
C ALA A 8 4.80 6.20 34.28
N ASP A 9 4.18 6.58 35.40
CA ASP A 9 4.87 6.89 36.65
C ASP A 9 5.46 5.63 37.33
N ASP A 10 5.00 4.44 36.96
CA ASP A 10 5.51 3.16 37.48
C ASP A 10 6.76 2.67 36.73
N PHE A 11 7.21 3.41 35.70
CA PHE A 11 8.32 2.99 34.84
C PHE A 11 9.62 2.76 35.61
N ASP A 12 9.96 3.64 36.56
CA ASP A 12 11.20 3.52 37.32
C ASP A 12 11.20 2.27 38.22
N ALA A 13 10.05 1.95 38.82
CA ALA A 13 9.88 0.75 39.64
C ALA A 13 9.90 -0.52 38.79
N PHE A 14 9.21 -0.51 37.64
CA PHE A 14 9.25 -1.58 36.65
C PHE A 14 10.68 -1.81 36.14
N TYR A 15 11.37 -0.75 35.74
CA TYR A 15 12.74 -0.83 35.24
C TYR A 15 13.68 -1.37 36.32
N ALA A 16 13.61 -0.87 37.55
CA ALA A 16 14.42 -1.38 38.65
C ALA A 16 14.18 -2.88 38.90
N GLN A 17 12.94 -3.36 38.78
CA GLN A 17 12.59 -4.76 39.03
C GLN A 17 12.97 -5.69 37.88
N TYR A 18 12.87 -5.23 36.63
CA TYR A 18 13.00 -6.08 35.44
C TYR A 18 14.20 -5.72 34.54
N HIS A 19 15.07 -4.78 34.93
CA HIS A 19 16.26 -4.41 34.14
C HIS A 19 17.18 -5.59 33.83
N GLN A 20 17.23 -6.60 34.69
CA GLN A 20 17.97 -7.84 34.46
C GLN A 20 17.47 -8.63 33.22
N TRP A 21 16.21 -8.43 32.81
CA TRP A 21 15.65 -9.00 31.59
C TRP A 21 15.95 -8.14 30.34
N LEU A 22 16.36 -6.88 30.54
CA LEU A 22 16.90 -6.00 29.50
C LEU A 22 18.40 -6.27 29.27
N ASN A 23 18.77 -7.54 29.24
CA ASN A 23 20.16 -7.96 29.05
C ASN A 23 20.65 -7.50 27.67
N GLN A 24 21.65 -6.62 27.64
CA GLN A 24 22.24 -6.08 26.41
C GLN A 24 22.85 -7.17 25.51
N ASP A 25 23.17 -8.32 26.09
CA ASP A 25 23.68 -9.49 25.38
C ASP A 25 22.60 -10.56 25.12
N ALA A 26 21.32 -10.28 25.40
CA ALA A 26 20.23 -11.22 25.15
C ALA A 26 20.21 -11.73 23.70
N TRP A 27 20.55 -10.86 22.74
CA TRP A 27 20.63 -11.22 21.33
C TRP A 27 21.66 -12.32 21.05
N ARG A 28 22.70 -12.50 21.86
CA ARG A 28 23.74 -13.53 21.65
C ARG A 28 23.24 -14.96 21.84
N HIS A 29 22.10 -15.13 22.50
CA HIS A 29 21.45 -16.44 22.62
C HIS A 29 20.70 -16.84 21.35
N TYR A 30 20.34 -15.85 20.52
CA TYR A 30 19.51 -16.04 19.33
C TYR A 30 20.34 -15.86 18.05
N TYR A 31 21.29 -14.93 18.05
CA TYR A 31 22.08 -14.56 16.88
C TYR A 31 23.57 -14.80 17.07
N SER A 32 24.22 -15.43 16.09
CA SER A 32 25.68 -15.50 16.05
C SER A 32 26.29 -14.16 15.60
N THR A 33 27.45 -13.82 16.14
CA THR A 33 28.20 -12.60 15.74
C THR A 33 28.55 -12.62 14.25
N TYR A 34 28.90 -13.79 13.71
CA TYR A 34 29.16 -13.97 12.28
C TYR A 34 27.91 -13.67 11.43
N PHE A 35 26.75 -14.14 11.85
CA PHE A 35 25.49 -13.91 11.14
C PHE A 35 25.06 -12.44 11.17
N LEU A 36 25.19 -11.75 12.31
CA LEU A 36 24.90 -10.30 12.39
C LEU A 36 25.90 -9.45 11.60
N ALA A 37 27.16 -9.89 11.49
CA ALA A 37 28.18 -9.19 10.72
C ALA A 37 27.97 -9.27 9.20
N GLN A 38 27.02 -10.08 8.72
CA GLN A 38 26.69 -10.15 7.30
C GLN A 38 25.99 -8.86 6.86
N ALA A 39 26.37 -8.34 5.69
CA ALA A 39 25.72 -7.16 5.09
C ALA A 39 24.20 -7.34 4.94
N THR A 40 23.73 -8.56 4.71
CA THR A 40 22.31 -8.89 4.63
C THR A 40 21.57 -8.74 5.96
N SER A 41 22.22 -9.05 7.09
CA SER A 41 21.61 -8.96 8.43
C SER A 41 21.55 -7.53 8.94
N ALA A 42 22.46 -6.66 8.48
CA ALA A 42 22.39 -5.22 8.72
C ALA A 42 21.29 -4.52 7.92
N ARG A 43 20.87 -5.08 6.77
CA ARG A 43 19.93 -4.46 5.82
C ARG A 43 18.51 -5.00 5.91
N PHE A 44 18.32 -6.23 6.39
CA PHE A 44 17.01 -6.87 6.50
C PHE A 44 16.81 -7.49 7.86
N TYR A 45 15.57 -7.51 8.33
CA TYR A 45 15.19 -8.36 9.44
C TYR A 45 15.43 -9.83 9.06
N ARG A 46 16.24 -10.51 9.86
CA ARG A 46 16.54 -11.93 9.73
C ARG A 46 16.11 -12.61 11.01
N LEU A 47 15.46 -13.77 10.90
CA LEU A 47 15.24 -14.58 12.08
C LEU A 47 16.58 -15.09 12.62
N PRO A 48 16.65 -15.34 13.92
CA PRO A 48 17.89 -15.73 14.54
C PRO A 48 18.39 -17.09 14.04
N ASP A 49 19.71 -17.23 13.97
CA ASP A 49 20.39 -18.40 13.41
C ASP A 49 20.81 -19.43 14.47
N LEU A 50 20.78 -19.06 15.76
CA LEU A 50 21.11 -19.96 16.87
C LEU A 50 19.86 -20.58 17.49
N GLN A 51 18.85 -19.77 17.83
CA GLN A 51 17.60 -20.20 18.50
C GLN A 51 16.45 -19.25 18.16
N ASP A 52 15.21 -19.73 18.17
CA ASP A 52 14.03 -18.89 17.93
C ASP A 52 13.82 -17.85 19.04
N LEU A 53 13.27 -16.68 18.70
CA LEU A 53 12.96 -15.63 19.70
C LEU A 53 11.84 -16.11 20.64
N PRO A 54 11.96 -15.88 21.97
CA PRO A 54 10.86 -16.10 22.91
C PRO A 54 9.70 -15.19 22.52
N ASP A 55 8.48 -15.70 22.65
CA ASP A 55 7.24 -15.01 22.31
C ASP A 55 7.09 -14.61 20.83
N SER A 56 7.73 -15.35 19.90
CA SER A 56 7.30 -15.36 18.48
C SER A 56 5.90 -16.01 18.29
N SER A 57 5.08 -16.03 19.34
CA SER A 57 3.71 -16.53 19.41
C SER A 57 2.69 -15.54 18.83
N ASP A 58 3.13 -14.34 18.40
CA ASP A 58 2.30 -13.50 17.55
C ASP A 58 1.81 -14.34 16.36
N PRO A 59 0.50 -14.33 16.03
CA PRO A 59 -0.01 -15.10 14.93
C PRO A 59 0.77 -14.73 13.66
N LEU A 60 1.42 -15.72 13.05
CA LEU A 60 2.10 -15.56 11.77
C LEU A 60 1.16 -14.86 10.76
N GLY A 61 1.48 -13.60 10.43
CA GLY A 61 0.67 -12.75 9.55
C GLY A 61 0.04 -11.51 10.19
N ALA A 62 0.18 -11.31 11.50
CA ALA A 62 -0.22 -10.03 12.12
C ALA A 62 0.67 -8.88 11.60
N PRO A 63 0.10 -7.72 11.22
CA PRO A 63 0.90 -6.58 10.81
C PRO A 63 1.78 -6.13 11.98
N ARG A 64 3.10 -6.08 11.77
CA ARG A 64 4.04 -5.58 12.79
C ARG A 64 3.68 -4.12 13.10
N LEU A 65 3.13 -3.88 14.28
CA LEU A 65 2.62 -2.58 14.73
C LEU A 65 3.73 -1.52 14.96
N GLN A 66 5.01 -1.88 14.79
CA GLN A 66 6.10 -0.91 14.88
C GLN A 66 6.30 -0.14 13.58
N LYS A 67 5.81 1.10 13.58
CA LYS A 67 6.26 2.19 12.70
C LYS A 67 7.72 2.52 13.04
N GLY A 68 8.66 1.73 12.49
CA GLY A 68 10.07 2.06 12.55
C GLY A 68 10.32 3.45 11.92
N THR A 69 11.13 4.26 12.59
CA THR A 69 11.69 5.49 12.05
C THR A 69 12.75 5.13 11.00
N GLY A 70 12.57 5.63 9.78
CA GLY A 70 13.39 5.25 8.62
C GLY A 70 12.58 4.41 7.63
N HIS A 71 11.81 5.09 6.79
CA HIS A 71 10.96 4.51 5.76
C HIS A 71 11.75 3.98 4.53
N LEU A 72 12.77 3.15 4.77
CA LEU A 72 13.68 2.64 3.74
C LEU A 72 12.94 1.86 2.64
N THR A 73 11.86 1.17 3.00
CA THR A 73 11.03 0.41 2.06
C THR A 73 9.97 1.26 1.35
N ARG A 74 9.69 2.48 1.80
CA ARG A 74 8.49 3.22 1.37
C ARG A 74 8.52 3.64 -0.09
N LEU A 75 9.60 4.29 -0.54
CA LEU A 75 9.75 4.66 -1.96
C LEU A 75 9.84 3.41 -2.86
N PRO A 76 10.65 2.39 -2.54
CA PRO A 76 10.64 1.11 -3.27
C PRO A 76 9.25 0.47 -3.37
N ARG A 77 8.49 0.46 -2.26
CA ARG A 77 7.15 -0.13 -2.15
C ARG A 77 6.15 0.62 -3.02
N TRP A 78 6.12 1.95 -2.91
CA TRP A 78 5.29 2.79 -3.77
C TRP A 78 5.62 2.58 -5.26
N ALA A 79 6.90 2.57 -5.61
CA ALA A 79 7.34 2.36 -6.99
C ALA A 79 6.99 0.95 -7.50
N TYR A 80 7.04 -0.06 -6.62
CA TYR A 80 6.58 -1.40 -6.91
C TYR A 80 5.09 -1.41 -7.25
N ASN A 81 4.25 -0.75 -6.43
CA ASN A 81 2.82 -0.64 -6.71
C ASN A 81 2.56 0.09 -8.03
N ALA A 82 3.22 1.22 -8.27
CA ALA A 82 3.09 1.98 -9.52
C ALA A 82 3.44 1.15 -10.75
N SER A 83 4.57 0.46 -10.72
CA SER A 83 5.04 -0.40 -11.81
C SER A 83 4.09 -1.58 -12.03
N HIS A 84 3.59 -2.20 -10.96
CA HIS A 84 2.62 -3.29 -11.09
C HIS A 84 1.26 -2.83 -11.60
N THR A 85 0.80 -1.63 -11.25
CA THR A 85 -0.41 -1.06 -11.84
C THR A 85 -0.22 -0.83 -13.34
N ALA A 86 0.94 -0.33 -13.76
CA ALA A 86 1.28 -0.21 -15.17
C ALA A 86 1.25 -1.56 -15.91
N TRP A 87 1.70 -2.64 -15.27
CA TRP A 87 1.67 -4.00 -15.83
C TRP A 87 0.28 -4.64 -15.83
N ARG A 88 -0.55 -4.36 -14.82
CA ARG A 88 -1.90 -4.95 -14.66
C ARG A 88 -2.95 -4.30 -15.52
N GLN A 89 -2.83 -2.99 -15.71
CA GLN A 89 -3.85 -2.17 -16.34
C GLN A 89 -3.14 -1.29 -17.37
N PRO A 90 -2.85 -1.78 -18.58
CA PRO A 90 -2.17 -1.02 -19.63
C PRO A 90 -3.08 0.03 -20.31
N THR A 91 -4.12 0.48 -19.60
CA THR A 91 -5.17 1.42 -20.01
C THR A 91 -4.63 2.82 -20.31
N LEU A 92 -3.69 3.30 -19.49
CA LEU A 92 -3.02 4.58 -19.66
C LEU A 92 -1.58 4.40 -20.19
N PRO A 93 -1.06 5.33 -21.02
CA PRO A 93 0.33 5.36 -21.42
C PRO A 93 1.29 5.38 -20.20
N ALA A 94 2.44 4.72 -20.32
CA ALA A 94 3.44 4.66 -19.24
C ALA A 94 3.93 6.05 -18.79
N VAL A 95 4.04 6.99 -19.73
CA VAL A 95 4.39 8.39 -19.46
C VAL A 95 3.35 9.05 -18.57
N SER A 96 2.06 8.92 -18.90
CA SER A 96 0.95 9.47 -18.11
C SER A 96 0.94 8.87 -16.70
N LYS A 97 1.12 7.56 -16.57
CA LYS A 97 1.18 6.91 -15.25
C LYS A 97 2.40 7.36 -14.44
N THR A 98 3.55 7.56 -15.08
CA THR A 98 4.76 8.08 -14.42
C THR A 98 4.53 9.49 -13.89
N GLN A 99 3.90 10.36 -14.68
CA GLN A 99 3.56 11.71 -14.25
C GLN A 99 2.55 11.72 -13.09
N ILE A 100 1.52 10.87 -13.14
CA ILE A 100 0.56 10.69 -12.03
C ILE A 100 1.28 10.18 -10.78
N ALA A 101 2.18 9.21 -10.92
CA ALA A 101 2.95 8.66 -9.81
C ALA A 101 3.77 9.76 -9.13
N LEU A 102 4.60 10.50 -9.89
CA LEU A 102 5.45 11.55 -9.34
C LEU A 102 4.64 12.66 -8.67
N SER A 103 3.57 13.14 -9.32
CA SER A 103 2.75 14.23 -8.80
C SER A 103 2.03 13.84 -7.50
N THR A 104 1.43 12.65 -7.45
CA THR A 104 0.74 12.16 -6.24
C THR A 104 1.71 11.92 -5.09
N LEU A 105 2.88 11.32 -5.36
CA LEU A 105 3.91 11.14 -4.34
C LEU A 105 4.37 12.47 -3.73
N GLN A 106 4.63 13.48 -4.57
CA GLN A 106 5.03 14.81 -4.11
C GLN A 106 3.94 15.48 -3.27
N GLN A 107 2.68 15.39 -3.71
CA GLN A 107 1.54 15.95 -2.98
C GLN A 107 1.34 15.27 -1.62
N THR A 108 1.37 13.94 -1.58
CA THR A 108 1.20 13.17 -0.34
C THR A 108 2.31 13.45 0.66
N ILE A 109 3.58 13.42 0.24
CA ILE A 109 4.72 13.75 1.11
C ILE A 109 4.60 15.19 1.63
N SER A 110 4.23 16.13 0.77
CA SER A 110 4.05 17.54 1.17
C SER A 110 2.93 17.70 2.19
N ARG A 111 1.78 17.03 1.98
CA ARG A 111 0.65 17.02 2.93
C ARG A 111 1.07 16.48 4.29
N GLN A 112 1.69 15.30 4.32
CA GLN A 112 2.08 14.67 5.59
C GLN A 112 3.13 15.50 6.34
N ARG A 113 4.11 16.08 5.64
CA ARG A 113 5.09 16.95 6.28
C ARG A 113 4.44 18.22 6.84
N LYS A 114 3.47 18.81 6.14
CA LYS A 114 2.66 19.93 6.66
C LYS A 114 1.84 19.54 7.89
N ALA A 115 1.35 18.31 7.94
CA ALA A 115 0.63 17.76 9.10
C ALA A 115 1.55 17.37 10.29
N GLY A 116 2.85 17.63 10.21
CA GLY A 116 3.79 17.43 11.32
C GLY A 116 4.39 16.03 11.42
N TYR A 117 4.22 15.16 10.41
CA TYR A 117 4.85 13.83 10.41
C TYR A 117 6.36 13.92 10.11
N LEU A 118 7.16 14.17 11.15
CA LEU A 118 8.62 14.36 11.07
C LEU A 118 9.40 13.13 10.55
N SER A 119 8.81 11.93 10.64
CA SER A 119 9.39 10.69 10.11
C SER A 119 9.37 10.60 8.58
N VAL A 120 8.60 11.45 7.90
CA VAL A 120 8.48 11.46 6.44
C VAL A 120 9.61 12.28 5.82
N SER A 121 10.54 11.63 5.11
CA SER A 121 11.59 12.32 4.35
C SER A 121 11.02 13.31 3.33
N PRO A 122 11.73 14.42 3.02
CA PRO A 122 11.35 15.32 1.93
C PRO A 122 11.22 14.57 0.60
N TYR A 123 10.32 15.02 -0.27
CA TYR A 123 10.20 14.48 -1.62
C TYR A 123 11.52 14.64 -2.38
N SER A 124 11.88 13.61 -3.14
CA SER A 124 12.93 13.71 -4.14
C SER A 124 12.53 13.07 -5.46
N GLU A 125 12.55 13.87 -6.52
CA GLU A 125 12.27 13.41 -7.87
C GLU A 125 13.33 12.44 -8.38
N THR A 126 14.61 12.66 -8.04
CA THR A 126 15.69 11.72 -8.37
C THR A 126 15.45 10.35 -7.72
N GLN A 127 15.13 10.34 -6.42
CA GLN A 127 14.87 9.09 -5.69
C GLN A 127 13.62 8.38 -6.22
N ALA A 128 12.55 9.11 -6.50
CA ALA A 128 11.31 8.57 -7.05
C ALA A 128 11.53 7.98 -8.45
N CYS A 129 12.20 8.69 -9.35
CA CYS A 129 12.52 8.23 -10.69
C CYS A 129 13.44 7.01 -10.68
N PHE A 130 14.44 6.98 -9.79
CA PHE A 130 15.30 5.81 -9.62
C PHE A 130 14.49 4.56 -9.30
N TRP A 131 13.61 4.63 -8.29
CA TRP A 131 12.81 3.48 -7.87
C TRP A 131 11.76 3.07 -8.91
N LEU A 132 11.10 4.02 -9.59
CA LEU A 132 10.20 3.70 -10.71
C LEU A 132 10.92 2.97 -11.83
N LYS A 133 12.12 3.43 -12.21
CA LYS A 133 12.96 2.77 -13.21
C LYS A 133 13.36 1.37 -12.74
N ARG A 134 13.82 1.25 -11.49
CA ARG A 134 14.29 -0.01 -10.92
C ARG A 134 13.18 -1.05 -10.81
N MET A 135 11.95 -0.62 -10.50
CA MET A 135 10.77 -1.49 -10.40
C MET A 135 10.13 -1.80 -11.76
N GLY A 136 10.62 -1.20 -12.85
CA GLY A 136 10.24 -1.54 -14.20
C GLY A 136 8.98 -0.85 -14.72
N MET A 137 8.67 0.36 -14.23
CA MET A 137 7.51 1.17 -14.64
C MET A 137 7.39 1.34 -16.17
N ASN A 138 8.53 1.46 -16.87
CA ASN A 138 8.60 1.65 -18.32
C ASN A 138 8.99 0.37 -19.08
N THR A 139 9.02 -0.78 -18.40
CA THR A 139 9.34 -2.06 -19.04
C THR A 139 8.05 -2.71 -19.55
N ALA A 140 8.03 -3.05 -20.84
CA ALA A 140 6.89 -3.72 -21.45
C ALA A 140 6.91 -5.22 -21.08
N LYS A 141 6.18 -5.62 -20.03
CA LYS A 141 5.80 -7.03 -19.80
C LYS A 141 4.47 -7.15 -19.03
N ALA A 142 3.51 -7.89 -19.60
CA ALA A 142 3.04 -9.18 -19.08
C ALA A 142 1.89 -9.76 -19.93
N THR A 143 1.90 -11.08 -20.13
CA THR A 143 0.70 -11.86 -20.46
C THR A 143 -0.33 -11.74 -19.32
N PRO A 144 -1.64 -11.63 -19.61
CA PRO A 144 -2.70 -11.25 -18.65
C PRO A 144 -2.75 -12.06 -17.34
N LYS A 145 -2.37 -13.34 -17.36
CA LYS A 145 -2.51 -14.26 -16.22
C LYS A 145 -1.49 -14.01 -15.08
N GLY A 146 -0.35 -13.40 -15.37
CA GLY A 146 0.70 -13.14 -14.36
C GLY A 146 0.51 -11.84 -13.57
N ALA A 147 -0.21 -10.87 -14.15
CA ALA A 147 -0.31 -9.53 -13.61
C ALA A 147 -1.13 -9.46 -12.31
N TRP A 148 -2.10 -10.36 -12.15
CA TRP A 148 -2.99 -10.43 -11.00
C TRP A 148 -2.44 -11.29 -9.84
N ARG A 149 -1.15 -11.66 -9.82
CA ARG A 149 -0.52 -12.34 -8.65
C ARG A 149 -0.50 -11.43 -7.42
N ARG A 150 -0.62 -12.02 -6.22
CA ARG A 150 -0.73 -11.35 -4.91
C ARG A 150 0.32 -10.25 -4.71
N TYR A 151 -0.06 -9.19 -3.98
CA TYR A 151 0.90 -8.17 -3.55
C TYR A 151 1.92 -8.84 -2.63
N ASN A 152 3.19 -8.85 -3.04
CA ASN A 152 4.25 -9.59 -2.36
C ASN A 152 5.56 -8.79 -2.27
N PHE A 153 5.46 -7.47 -2.18
CA PHE A 153 6.63 -6.61 -2.04
C PHE A 153 7.45 -6.97 -0.80
N GLY A 154 6.82 -7.02 0.38
CA GLY A 154 7.50 -7.37 1.63
C GLY A 154 8.15 -8.76 1.58
N ALA A 155 7.47 -9.74 0.97
CA ALA A 155 8.03 -11.09 0.78
C ALA A 155 9.28 -11.07 -0.11
N LYS A 156 9.26 -10.30 -1.19
CA LYS A 156 10.42 -10.11 -2.08
C LYS A 156 11.58 -9.40 -1.37
N VAL A 157 11.28 -8.37 -0.58
CA VAL A 157 12.30 -7.65 0.19
C VAL A 157 12.97 -8.57 1.20
N ALA A 158 12.23 -9.32 2.02
CA ALA A 158 12.85 -10.20 3.02
C ALA A 158 13.67 -11.34 2.38
N GLN A 159 13.23 -11.79 1.21
CA GLN A 159 13.95 -12.77 0.39
C GLN A 159 15.23 -12.20 -0.25
N GLY A 160 15.52 -10.90 -0.11
CA GLY A 160 16.66 -10.27 -0.76
C GLY A 160 16.49 -10.09 -2.27
N TRP A 161 15.26 -10.13 -2.78
CA TRP A 161 14.96 -9.93 -4.21
C TRP A 161 15.14 -8.46 -4.65
N TYR A 162 15.09 -7.54 -3.69
CA TYR A 162 15.36 -6.13 -3.88
C TYR A 162 16.38 -5.66 -2.84
N ASP A 163 17.52 -5.15 -3.30
CA ASP A 163 18.47 -4.44 -2.46
C ASP A 163 17.99 -2.98 -2.29
N LEU A 164 17.51 -2.62 -1.11
CA LEU A 164 16.99 -1.27 -0.85
C LEU A 164 18.11 -0.20 -0.84
N TRP A 165 19.38 -0.61 -0.88
CA TRP A 165 20.56 0.25 -0.96
C TRP A 165 21.23 0.22 -2.34
N GLU A 166 20.60 -0.40 -3.34
CA GLU A 166 21.15 -0.50 -4.69
C GLU A 166 21.44 0.88 -5.32
N TRP A 167 20.75 1.93 -4.88
CA TRP A 167 21.01 3.30 -5.31
C TRP A 167 22.45 3.74 -5.01
N GLU A 168 23.12 3.19 -3.99
CA GLU A 168 24.52 3.50 -3.63
C GLU A 168 25.54 3.07 -4.70
N ALA A 169 25.14 2.21 -5.64
CA ALA A 169 25.96 1.88 -6.79
C ALA A 169 25.96 3.01 -7.83
N TYR A 170 24.89 3.80 -7.88
CA TYR A 170 24.61 4.78 -8.95
C TYR A 170 24.74 6.22 -8.48
N TYR A 171 24.51 6.49 -7.20
CA TYR A 171 24.46 7.83 -6.66
C TYR A 171 25.34 8.01 -5.42
N SER A 172 26.14 9.08 -5.38
CA SER A 172 26.78 9.51 -4.14
C SER A 172 25.74 10.03 -3.16
N ARG A 173 26.03 9.94 -1.85
CA ARG A 173 25.17 10.47 -0.79
C ARG A 173 24.87 11.97 -0.98
N ASN A 174 25.88 12.72 -1.42
CA ASN A 174 25.78 14.17 -1.65
C ASN A 174 24.76 14.51 -2.75
N LEU A 175 24.78 13.77 -3.87
CA LEU A 175 23.80 13.96 -4.94
C LEU A 175 22.42 13.43 -4.51
N TRP A 176 22.37 12.22 -3.93
CA TRP A 176 21.13 11.55 -3.56
C TRP A 176 20.25 12.36 -2.58
N ASP A 177 20.87 13.09 -1.65
CA ASP A 177 20.17 13.90 -0.63
C ASP A 177 20.13 15.40 -0.97
N SER A 178 20.68 15.81 -2.12
CA SER A 178 20.82 17.21 -2.52
C SER A 178 19.47 17.91 -2.72
N VAL A 179 19.45 19.25 -2.64
CA VAL A 179 18.23 20.04 -2.88
C VAL A 179 17.83 19.99 -4.36
N GLU A 180 18.81 19.95 -5.26
CA GLU A 180 18.62 19.81 -6.70
C GLU A 180 17.94 18.49 -7.04
N ALA A 181 18.35 17.39 -6.39
CA ALA A 181 17.72 16.08 -6.51
C ALA A 181 16.26 16.07 -6.07
N ARG A 182 15.83 17.07 -5.28
CA ARG A 182 14.43 17.23 -4.88
C ARG A 182 13.55 17.82 -5.96
N ASN A 183 14.10 18.76 -6.71
CA ASN A 183 13.36 19.57 -7.68
C ASN A 183 13.40 19.02 -9.11
N ALA A 184 14.35 18.12 -9.40
CA ALA A 184 14.47 17.51 -10.71
C ALA A 184 15.15 16.13 -10.65
N TYR A 185 14.96 15.34 -11.70
CA TYR A 185 15.72 14.12 -11.92
C TYR A 185 17.18 14.45 -12.29
N LEU A 186 18.11 13.95 -11.48
CA LEU A 186 19.55 14.00 -11.74
C LEU A 186 20.05 12.63 -12.21
N LYS A 187 20.96 12.66 -13.18
CA LYS A 187 21.62 11.44 -13.66
C LYS A 187 22.58 10.88 -12.58
N PRO A 188 22.80 9.56 -12.56
CA PRO A 188 23.82 8.91 -11.73
C PRO A 188 25.18 9.61 -11.83
N ASP A 189 25.83 9.86 -10.70
CA ASP A 189 27.21 10.36 -10.60
C ASP A 189 28.24 9.25 -10.31
N LEU A 190 27.77 8.03 -10.03
CA LEU A 190 28.60 6.83 -9.91
C LEU A 190 28.37 5.87 -11.10
N ASP A 191 29.29 4.93 -11.28
CA ASP A 191 29.36 4.06 -12.45
C ASP A 191 28.41 2.84 -12.42
N GLY A 192 27.71 2.59 -11.30
CA GLY A 192 26.81 1.45 -11.16
C GLY A 192 27.50 0.10 -11.02
N THR A 193 28.83 0.06 -10.88
CA THR A 193 29.60 -1.19 -10.87
C THR A 193 29.62 -1.89 -9.51
N ARG A 194 29.26 -1.17 -8.43
CA ARG A 194 29.14 -1.75 -7.09
C ARG A 194 28.11 -2.87 -7.12
N LYS A 195 28.59 -4.11 -6.96
CA LYS A 195 27.72 -5.28 -6.87
C LYS A 195 26.87 -5.17 -5.61
N SER A 196 25.58 -5.47 -5.76
CA SER A 196 24.74 -5.67 -4.59
C SER A 196 25.31 -6.81 -3.74
N GLU A 197 25.49 -6.53 -2.45
CA GLU A 197 25.89 -7.52 -1.44
C GLU A 197 24.73 -8.46 -1.09
N VAL A 198 23.55 -8.24 -1.68
CA VAL A 198 22.29 -8.94 -1.43
C VAL A 198 21.83 -9.60 -2.72
N THR A 199 21.91 -10.93 -2.80
CA THR A 199 21.48 -11.65 -4.01
C THR A 199 20.34 -12.63 -3.77
N TRP A 200 20.20 -13.13 -2.54
CA TRP A 200 19.10 -13.99 -2.09
C TRP A 200 19.30 -14.34 -0.61
N SER A 201 18.26 -14.19 0.21
CA SER A 201 18.28 -14.48 1.65
C SER A 201 17.72 -15.87 2.00
N GLY A 202 17.30 -16.66 1.01
CA GLY A 202 16.49 -17.87 1.22
C GLY A 202 14.99 -17.57 1.32
N LEU A 203 14.18 -18.64 1.41
CA LEU A 203 12.82 -18.47 1.92
C LEU A 203 12.96 -18.07 3.39
N PRO A 204 12.26 -17.03 3.86
CA PRO A 204 12.17 -16.77 5.28
C PRO A 204 11.61 -18.06 5.92
N ASP A 205 12.51 -18.76 6.64
CA ASP A 205 12.30 -19.40 7.95
C ASP A 205 11.40 -20.64 8.11
N GLY A 206 11.27 -21.51 7.11
CA GLY A 206 10.63 -22.83 7.32
C GLY A 206 9.12 -22.85 7.11
N GLY A 207 8.59 -21.90 6.33
CA GLY A 207 7.19 -21.92 5.87
C GLY A 207 6.56 -20.53 5.82
N THR A 208 7.14 -19.54 6.52
CA THR A 208 6.57 -18.19 6.57
C THR A 208 6.64 -17.51 5.21
N GLY A 209 7.59 -17.85 4.32
CA GLY A 209 7.54 -17.40 2.92
C GLY A 209 6.26 -17.83 2.17
N PHE A 210 5.76 -19.05 2.41
CA PHE A 210 4.48 -19.52 1.86
C PHE A 210 3.29 -18.86 2.57
N MET A 211 3.39 -18.66 3.89
CA MET A 211 2.35 -17.96 4.67
C MET A 211 2.25 -16.47 4.29
N ALA A 212 3.37 -15.80 4.04
CA ALA A 212 3.48 -14.47 3.47
C ALA A 212 2.82 -14.38 2.10
N TRP A 213 3.15 -15.36 1.27
CA TRP A 213 2.66 -15.42 -0.09
C TRP A 213 1.18 -15.79 -0.13
N THR A 214 0.66 -16.48 0.88
CA THR A 214 -0.77 -16.76 1.02
C THR A 214 -1.50 -15.59 1.64
N ARG A 215 -1.19 -15.26 2.89
CA ARG A 215 -1.94 -14.30 3.72
C ARG A 215 -1.60 -12.83 3.47
N GLY A 216 -0.48 -12.53 2.82
CA GLY A 216 0.08 -11.17 2.76
C GLY A 216 0.91 -10.88 4.01
N TRP A 217 2.05 -10.23 3.83
CA TRP A 217 2.86 -9.66 4.92
C TRP A 217 2.69 -8.16 5.10
N ASP A 218 2.06 -7.57 4.09
CA ASP A 218 1.80 -6.16 3.97
C ASP A 218 0.29 -5.99 4.02
N PRO A 219 -0.23 -4.91 4.61
CA PRO A 219 -1.64 -4.62 4.51
C PRO A 219 -2.01 -4.60 3.03
N GLU A 220 -3.08 -5.33 2.69
CA GLU A 220 -3.59 -5.36 1.32
C GLU A 220 -4.01 -3.96 0.86
N VAL A 221 -4.40 -3.13 1.83
CA VAL A 221 -4.59 -1.69 1.71
C VAL A 221 -3.21 -1.02 1.77
N GLY A 222 -2.79 -0.42 0.66
CA GLY A 222 -1.47 0.23 0.54
C GLY A 222 -1.31 1.48 1.43
N SER A 223 -0.10 2.04 1.47
CA SER A 223 0.16 3.32 2.13
C SER A 223 -0.61 4.48 1.48
N GLU A 224 -0.69 5.61 2.16
CA GLU A 224 -1.33 6.83 1.65
C GLU A 224 -0.82 7.25 0.26
N GLU A 225 0.47 7.04 -0.04
CA GLU A 225 1.07 7.30 -1.36
C GLU A 225 0.57 6.30 -2.41
N GLU A 226 0.49 5.01 -2.05
CA GLU A 226 -0.01 3.95 -2.92
C GLU A 226 -1.48 4.20 -3.27
N ILE A 227 -2.27 4.59 -2.28
CA ILE A 227 -3.71 4.86 -2.39
C ILE A 227 -3.94 6.11 -3.24
N SER A 228 -3.22 7.19 -2.95
CA SER A 228 -3.33 8.45 -3.70
C SER A 228 -2.97 8.24 -5.18
N PHE A 229 -1.94 7.44 -5.47
CA PHE A 229 -1.59 7.05 -6.83
C PHE A 229 -2.72 6.25 -7.50
N LEU A 230 -3.23 5.19 -6.86
CA LEU A 230 -4.30 4.35 -7.42
C LEU A 230 -5.59 5.14 -7.66
N ALA A 231 -5.97 6.04 -6.74
CA ALA A 231 -7.12 6.93 -6.89
C ALA A 231 -6.93 7.89 -8.08
N ALA A 232 -5.75 8.48 -8.24
CA ALA A 232 -5.48 9.36 -9.37
C ALA A 232 -5.47 8.61 -10.72
N VAL A 233 -4.93 7.39 -10.75
CA VAL A 233 -5.04 6.52 -11.94
C VAL A 233 -6.49 6.20 -12.24
N ALA A 234 -7.28 5.82 -11.22
CA ALA A 234 -8.68 5.47 -11.40
C ALA A 234 -9.50 6.62 -12.01
N VAL A 235 -9.31 7.84 -11.50
CA VAL A 235 -9.94 9.04 -12.04
C VAL A 235 -9.53 9.30 -13.49
N LYS A 236 -8.24 9.09 -13.83
CA LYS A 236 -7.77 9.27 -15.20
C LYS A 236 -8.31 8.20 -16.15
N GLU A 237 -8.48 6.97 -15.68
CA GLU A 237 -9.09 5.88 -16.46
C GLU A 237 -10.58 6.11 -16.73
N THR A 238 -11.27 6.82 -15.84
CA THR A 238 -12.70 7.14 -15.97
C THR A 238 -12.95 8.53 -16.56
N GLU A 239 -11.91 9.26 -16.93
CA GLU A 239 -12.02 10.58 -17.55
C GLU A 239 -12.75 10.44 -18.90
N GLY A 240 -13.82 11.22 -19.09
CA GLY A 240 -14.65 11.14 -20.30
C GLY A 240 -15.68 10.00 -20.29
N VAL A 241 -15.81 9.22 -19.21
CA VAL A 241 -16.92 8.26 -19.06
C VAL A 241 -18.20 9.00 -18.69
N ILE A 242 -19.03 9.26 -19.69
CA ILE A 242 -20.31 9.98 -19.53
C ILE A 242 -21.46 9.00 -19.21
N GLU A 243 -21.46 7.81 -19.81
CA GLU A 243 -22.55 6.82 -19.69
C GLU A 243 -22.07 5.44 -19.24
N VAL A 244 -22.97 4.64 -18.63
CA VAL A 244 -22.70 3.25 -18.18
C VAL A 244 -22.36 2.35 -19.36
N ASN A 245 -22.92 2.62 -20.54
CA ASN A 245 -22.66 1.87 -21.76
C ASN A 245 -21.21 1.97 -22.25
N ASN A 246 -20.42 2.92 -21.72
CA ASN A 246 -19.01 3.12 -22.05
C ASN A 246 -18.06 2.46 -21.02
N LEU A 247 -18.59 1.68 -20.08
CA LEU A 247 -17.77 1.03 -19.05
C LEU A 247 -17.05 -0.19 -19.61
N ASP A 248 -15.73 -0.20 -19.46
CA ASP A 248 -14.90 -1.37 -19.67
C ASP A 248 -14.73 -2.11 -18.34
N TYR A 249 -15.53 -3.16 -18.12
CA TYR A 249 -15.48 -3.97 -16.90
C TYR A 249 -14.18 -4.78 -16.74
N THR A 250 -13.31 -4.81 -17.76
CA THR A 250 -11.93 -5.30 -17.63
C THR A 250 -11.04 -4.31 -16.88
N ILE A 251 -11.52 -3.10 -16.56
CA ILE A 251 -10.84 -2.04 -15.80
C ILE A 251 -11.54 -1.83 -14.44
N ARG A 252 -10.79 -1.93 -13.34
CA ARG A 252 -11.38 -1.89 -11.99
C ARG A 252 -12.03 -0.54 -11.71
N SER A 253 -11.41 0.54 -12.17
CA SER A 253 -11.88 1.91 -11.98
C SER A 253 -13.23 2.14 -12.65
N HIS A 254 -13.49 1.46 -13.78
CA HIS A 254 -14.80 1.47 -14.44
C HIS A 254 -15.85 0.69 -13.64
N MET A 255 -15.49 -0.45 -13.05
CA MET A 255 -16.39 -1.17 -12.14
C MET A 255 -16.76 -0.32 -10.91
N LEU A 256 -15.76 0.35 -10.31
CA LEU A 256 -15.96 1.25 -9.16
C LEU A 256 -16.80 2.47 -9.55
N TRP A 257 -16.59 3.02 -10.75
CA TRP A 257 -17.43 4.09 -11.29
C TRP A 257 -18.89 3.66 -11.48
N GLY A 258 -19.10 2.45 -12.04
CA GLY A 258 -20.43 1.86 -12.18
C GLY A 258 -21.13 1.68 -10.84
N ALA A 259 -20.43 1.17 -9.82
CA ALA A 259 -20.95 1.05 -8.47
C ALA A 259 -21.23 2.43 -7.83
N MET A 260 -20.39 3.42 -8.07
CA MET A 260 -20.62 4.80 -7.62
C MET A 260 -21.90 5.35 -8.24
N ARG A 261 -22.11 5.21 -9.55
CA ARG A 261 -23.35 5.64 -10.22
C ARG A 261 -24.58 4.91 -9.68
N LEU A 262 -24.46 3.59 -9.46
CA LEU A 262 -25.52 2.78 -8.87
C LEU A 262 -25.93 3.28 -7.47
N ALA A 263 -25.00 3.85 -6.70
CA ALA A 263 -25.30 4.42 -5.39
C ALA A 263 -26.18 5.69 -5.46
N PHE A 264 -26.10 6.44 -6.56
CA PHE A 264 -26.89 7.67 -6.78
C PHE A 264 -28.20 7.44 -7.54
N GLU A 265 -28.26 6.42 -8.39
CA GLU A 265 -29.41 6.20 -9.27
C GLU A 265 -30.44 5.27 -8.63
N SER A 266 -31.47 5.84 -8.00
CA SER A 266 -32.53 5.07 -7.33
C SER A 266 -33.60 4.55 -8.29
N ALA A 267 -33.91 5.27 -9.36
CA ALA A 267 -34.97 4.90 -10.30
C ALA A 267 -34.59 3.74 -11.22
N GLU A 268 -33.32 3.66 -11.62
CA GLU A 268 -32.80 2.60 -12.51
C GLU A 268 -31.90 1.59 -11.79
N ARG A 269 -31.94 1.58 -10.44
CA ARG A 269 -31.00 0.82 -9.61
C ARG A 269 -30.96 -0.67 -9.96
N GLU A 270 -32.11 -1.31 -10.13
CA GLU A 270 -32.20 -2.73 -10.47
C GLU A 270 -31.57 -3.02 -11.84
N ARG A 271 -31.91 -2.21 -12.86
CA ARG A 271 -31.35 -2.38 -14.21
C ARG A 271 -29.82 -2.20 -14.20
N LEU A 272 -29.33 -1.14 -13.56
CA LEU A 272 -27.90 -0.86 -13.45
C LEU A 272 -27.14 -1.93 -12.66
N MET A 273 -27.76 -2.51 -11.62
CA MET A 273 -27.20 -3.64 -10.89
C MET A 273 -27.05 -4.86 -11.79
N GLU A 274 -28.09 -5.23 -12.56
CA GLU A 274 -28.02 -6.36 -13.49
C GLU A 274 -26.97 -6.15 -14.60
N ASP A 275 -26.90 -4.95 -15.17
CA ASP A 275 -25.91 -4.61 -16.19
C ASP A 275 -24.47 -4.69 -15.63
N LEU A 276 -24.25 -4.17 -14.42
CA LEU A 276 -22.96 -4.21 -13.74
C LEU A 276 -22.55 -5.66 -13.40
N LYS A 277 -23.47 -6.48 -12.87
CA LYS A 277 -23.22 -7.90 -12.57
C LYS A 277 -22.80 -8.65 -13.83
N ARG A 278 -23.62 -8.57 -14.89
CA ARG A 278 -23.37 -9.24 -16.16
C ARG A 278 -22.03 -8.84 -16.76
N GLY A 279 -21.75 -7.54 -16.83
CA GLY A 279 -20.48 -7.04 -17.36
C GLY A 279 -19.24 -7.49 -16.59
N ILE A 280 -19.33 -7.57 -15.26
CA ILE A 280 -18.24 -8.08 -14.42
C ILE A 280 -17.98 -9.57 -14.65
N VAL A 281 -19.04 -10.37 -14.80
CA VAL A 281 -18.93 -11.83 -15.01
C VAL A 281 -18.44 -12.16 -16.42
N GLU A 282 -18.95 -11.46 -17.44
CA GLU A 282 -18.53 -11.64 -18.84
C GLU A 282 -17.02 -11.40 -19.04
N THR A 283 -16.43 -10.48 -18.28
CA THR A 283 -14.98 -10.23 -18.33
C THR A 283 -14.14 -11.27 -17.58
N GLY A 284 -14.77 -12.23 -16.91
CA GLY A 284 -14.11 -13.33 -16.20
C GLY A 284 -13.31 -12.87 -14.97
N ARG A 285 -13.58 -11.66 -14.47
CA ARG A 285 -12.90 -11.10 -13.28
C ARG A 285 -13.45 -11.67 -11.99
N ILE A 286 -14.75 -11.93 -11.96
CA ILE A 286 -15.47 -12.62 -10.90
C ILE A 286 -16.21 -13.78 -11.54
N ASP A 287 -16.08 -14.97 -10.95
CA ASP A 287 -16.42 -16.24 -11.60
C ASP A 287 -17.94 -16.45 -11.81
N ASP A 288 -18.79 -15.76 -11.04
CA ASP A 288 -20.24 -15.91 -11.07
C ASP A 288 -20.97 -14.64 -10.59
N GLU A 289 -22.25 -14.52 -10.96
CA GLU A 289 -23.08 -13.34 -10.66
C GLU A 289 -23.33 -13.17 -9.16
N THR A 290 -23.41 -14.25 -8.39
CA THR A 290 -23.62 -14.17 -6.94
C THR A 290 -22.44 -13.50 -6.25
N LYS A 291 -21.21 -13.87 -6.61
CA LYS A 291 -20.00 -13.20 -6.11
C LYS A 291 -19.89 -11.78 -6.63
N ALA A 292 -20.31 -11.51 -7.87
CA ALA A 292 -20.31 -10.16 -8.43
C ALA A 292 -21.28 -9.26 -7.65
N GLU A 293 -22.48 -9.75 -7.35
CA GLU A 293 -23.46 -9.04 -6.53
C GLU A 293 -22.95 -8.75 -5.13
N GLN A 294 -22.37 -9.76 -4.46
CA GLN A 294 -21.75 -9.57 -3.14
C GLN A 294 -20.66 -8.50 -3.17
N TRP A 295 -19.82 -8.50 -4.21
CA TRP A 295 -18.80 -7.46 -4.38
C TRP A 295 -19.43 -6.07 -4.55
N ILE A 296 -20.44 -5.93 -5.42
CA ILE A 296 -21.15 -4.65 -5.64
C ILE A 296 -21.76 -4.16 -4.32
N GLN A 297 -22.46 -5.02 -3.58
CA GLN A 297 -23.07 -4.66 -2.30
C GLN A 297 -22.03 -4.14 -1.29
N LYS A 298 -20.86 -4.77 -1.20
CA LYS A 298 -19.77 -4.32 -0.32
C LYS A 298 -19.19 -2.97 -0.75
N VAL A 299 -19.07 -2.72 -2.06
CA VAL A 299 -18.65 -1.41 -2.57
C VAL A 299 -19.71 -0.35 -2.27
N LEU A 300 -20.99 -0.66 -2.45
CA LEU A 300 -22.10 0.25 -2.13
C LEU A 300 -22.14 0.63 -0.64
N MET A 301 -21.87 -0.31 0.28
CA MET A 301 -21.76 0.01 1.71
C MET A 301 -20.75 1.12 2.01
N VAL A 302 -19.69 1.23 1.20
CA VAL A 302 -18.67 2.27 1.31
C VAL A 302 -19.09 3.56 0.61
N MET A 303 -19.74 3.47 -0.55
CA MET A 303 -20.06 4.62 -1.40
C MET A 303 -21.35 5.36 -1.00
N GLU A 304 -22.39 4.65 -0.55
CA GLU A 304 -23.69 5.23 -0.18
C GLU A 304 -23.61 6.34 0.89
N PRO A 305 -22.75 6.26 1.93
CA PRO A 305 -22.60 7.37 2.88
C PRO A 305 -22.16 8.69 2.25
N TYR A 306 -21.38 8.66 1.15
CA TYR A 306 -20.96 9.86 0.44
C TYR A 306 -22.09 10.47 -0.38
N VAL A 307 -22.98 9.64 -0.93
CA VAL A 307 -24.20 10.05 -1.65
C VAL A 307 -25.14 10.83 -0.72
N ARG A 308 -25.33 10.34 0.52
CA ARG A 308 -26.20 10.98 1.50
C ARG A 308 -25.69 12.36 1.94
N LYS A 309 -24.37 12.57 1.90
CA LYS A 309 -23.72 13.86 2.23
C LYS A 309 -23.77 14.87 1.07
N SER A 310 -24.01 14.41 -0.16
CA SER A 310 -24.03 15.25 -1.37
C SER A 310 -25.45 15.49 -1.89
N ASP A 311 -26.42 15.68 -0.99
CA ASP A 311 -27.86 15.87 -1.30
C ASP A 311 -28.49 14.78 -2.18
N ALA A 312 -27.87 13.58 -2.23
CA ALA A 312 -28.30 12.44 -3.03
C ALA A 312 -28.46 12.69 -4.55
N GLN A 313 -27.91 13.79 -5.09
CA GLN A 313 -27.98 14.10 -6.51
C GLN A 313 -26.69 13.68 -7.22
N TRP A 314 -26.83 12.98 -8.35
CA TRP A 314 -25.69 12.67 -9.21
C TRP A 314 -25.08 13.98 -9.76
N PRO A 315 -23.79 14.25 -9.56
CA PRO A 315 -23.21 15.53 -9.98
C PRO A 315 -23.38 15.76 -11.49
N ALA A 316 -23.73 16.97 -11.90
CA ALA A 316 -23.98 17.28 -13.30
C ALA A 316 -22.68 17.36 -14.12
N ALA A 317 -21.63 17.97 -13.56
CA ALA A 317 -20.33 18.12 -14.19
C ALA A 317 -19.49 16.84 -14.07
N VAL A 318 -18.69 16.53 -15.10
CA VAL A 318 -17.81 15.35 -15.12
C VAL A 318 -16.66 15.51 -14.13
N GLU A 319 -16.21 16.74 -13.93
CA GLU A 319 -15.17 17.15 -13.01
C GLU A 319 -15.57 16.84 -11.56
N ASP A 320 -16.80 17.21 -11.18
CA ASP A 320 -17.34 16.95 -9.84
C ASP A 320 -17.45 15.44 -9.54
N ARG A 321 -17.86 14.65 -10.54
CA ARG A 321 -17.90 13.18 -10.41
C ARG A 321 -16.50 12.60 -10.23
N SER A 322 -15.53 13.14 -10.96
CA SER A 322 -14.13 12.72 -10.90
C SER A 322 -13.50 13.07 -9.55
N GLU A 323 -13.82 14.24 -9.01
CA GLU A 323 -13.40 14.67 -7.68
C GLU A 323 -14.04 13.81 -6.59
N LEU A 324 -15.34 13.54 -6.69
CA LEU A 324 -16.05 12.66 -5.77
C LEU A 324 -15.46 11.25 -5.76
N LEU A 325 -15.22 10.66 -6.94
CA LEU A 325 -14.55 9.36 -7.05
C LEU A 325 -13.17 9.40 -6.37
N ARG A 326 -12.36 10.42 -6.66
CA ARG A 326 -11.04 10.58 -6.04
C ARG A 326 -11.13 10.60 -4.53
N HIS A 327 -12.06 11.38 -4.00
CA HIS A 327 -12.27 11.56 -2.57
C HIS A 327 -12.64 10.23 -1.90
N ILE A 328 -13.66 9.54 -2.42
CA ILE A 328 -14.10 8.23 -1.93
C ILE A 328 -12.93 7.23 -1.94
N LEU A 329 -12.22 7.12 -3.06
CA LEU A 329 -11.12 6.15 -3.21
C LEU A 329 -9.91 6.45 -2.33
N THR A 330 -9.64 7.73 -2.05
CA THR A 330 -8.53 8.13 -1.19
C THR A 330 -8.81 7.81 0.28
N GLU A 331 -10.05 8.00 0.73
CA GLU A 331 -10.46 7.65 2.10
C GLU A 331 -10.70 6.15 2.28
N ASN A 332 -11.01 5.43 1.21
CA ASN A 332 -11.42 4.03 1.24
C ASN A 332 -10.51 3.14 0.39
N GLY A 333 -9.25 3.07 0.79
CA GLY A 333 -8.23 2.24 0.15
C GLY A 333 -8.58 0.77 -0.08
N GLN A 334 -9.43 0.22 0.79
CA GLN A 334 -9.96 -1.14 0.69
C GLN A 334 -10.72 -1.40 -0.62
N LEU A 335 -11.20 -0.36 -1.30
CA LEU A 335 -11.80 -0.49 -2.64
C LEU A 335 -10.78 -0.93 -3.71
N PHE A 336 -9.48 -0.78 -3.43
CA PHE A 336 -8.40 -1.34 -4.25
C PHE A 336 -7.87 -2.70 -3.76
N ALA A 337 -8.32 -3.16 -2.58
CA ALA A 337 -7.98 -4.50 -2.10
C ALA A 337 -8.54 -5.57 -3.05
N ARG A 338 -7.97 -6.79 -3.01
CA ARG A 338 -8.38 -7.90 -3.86
C ARG A 338 -9.33 -8.79 -3.08
N TRP A 339 -10.35 -9.27 -3.77
CA TRP A 339 -11.33 -10.19 -3.20
C TRP A 339 -10.83 -11.63 -3.04
N ARG A 340 -9.67 -11.98 -3.65
CA ARG A 340 -9.08 -13.32 -3.53
C ARG A 340 -8.19 -13.42 -2.28
N LEU A 341 -8.84 -13.58 -1.14
CA LEU A 341 -8.19 -14.17 0.02
C LEU A 341 -7.76 -15.61 -0.28
N PRO A 342 -6.69 -16.11 0.37
CA PRO A 342 -6.49 -17.54 0.50
C PRO A 342 -7.77 -18.20 1.02
N PRO A 343 -8.05 -19.45 0.62
CA PRO A 343 -9.14 -20.25 1.21
C PRO A 343 -9.10 -20.35 2.74
N LEU A 344 -7.96 -20.01 3.34
CA LEU A 344 -7.69 -20.09 4.78
C LEU A 344 -7.76 -18.74 5.52
N SER A 345 -7.96 -17.62 4.82
CA SER A 345 -8.15 -16.33 5.48
C SER A 345 -9.61 -16.23 5.87
N LYS A 346 -9.91 -16.62 7.11
CA LYS A 346 -11.15 -16.21 7.77
C LYS A 346 -10.97 -14.74 8.11
N GLU A 347 -11.97 -13.93 7.79
CA GLU A 347 -12.09 -12.51 8.15
C GLU A 347 -11.43 -11.52 7.17
N PHE A 348 -12.23 -11.08 6.21
CA PHE A 348 -12.25 -9.66 5.84
C PHE A 348 -13.15 -8.96 6.86
N ASN A 349 -12.62 -7.97 7.58
CA ASN A 349 -13.44 -7.07 8.38
C ASN A 349 -13.52 -5.72 7.63
N PHE A 350 -14.72 -5.36 7.18
CA PHE A 350 -15.02 -4.04 6.63
C PHE A 350 -15.24 -3.07 7.79
N GLU A 351 -14.20 -2.82 8.60
CA GLU A 351 -14.28 -1.72 9.54
C GLU A 351 -14.09 -0.42 8.76
N LEU A 352 -15.20 0.30 8.60
CA LEU A 352 -15.20 1.66 8.08
C LEU A 352 -14.31 2.49 8.99
N GLY A 353 -13.38 3.26 8.40
CA GLY A 353 -12.63 4.27 9.15
C GLY A 353 -13.61 5.20 9.89
N PRO A 354 -13.22 5.77 11.04
CA PRO A 354 -14.06 6.69 11.78
C PRO A 354 -14.54 7.80 10.85
N VAL A 355 -15.86 7.98 10.78
CA VAL A 355 -16.47 9.06 10.02
C VAL A 355 -15.94 10.36 10.60
N GLY A 356 -15.04 11.03 9.87
CA GLY A 356 -14.47 12.31 10.27
C GLY A 356 -15.56 13.36 10.37
N GLY A 357 -16.15 13.49 11.55
CA GLY A 357 -16.94 14.64 11.94
C GLY A 357 -16.00 15.80 12.19
N TRP A 358 -15.96 16.74 11.25
CA TRP A 358 -15.55 18.10 11.60
C TRP A 358 -16.73 18.73 12.35
N GLY A 359 -16.58 18.91 13.66
CA GLY A 359 -17.56 19.57 14.52
C GLY A 359 -17.19 19.47 15.99
N ASP A 360 -16.92 20.64 16.58
CA ASP A 360 -16.70 20.94 18.00
C ASP A 360 -15.33 20.58 18.61
N CYS A 361 -14.37 21.43 18.25
CA CYS A 361 -13.48 21.99 19.26
C CYS A 361 -14.31 22.77 20.28
N ASP A 362 -14.83 22.12 21.32
CA ASP A 362 -15.04 22.80 22.61
C ASP A 362 -15.25 21.80 23.75
N SER A 363 -14.76 22.19 24.92
CA SER A 363 -14.90 21.55 26.25
C SER A 363 -14.02 20.32 26.56
N ARG A 364 -12.77 20.58 26.97
CA ARG A 364 -12.14 19.81 28.06
C ARG A 364 -12.52 20.46 29.40
N PRO A 365 -12.99 19.72 30.41
CA PRO A 365 -12.79 20.11 31.79
C PRO A 365 -11.47 19.51 32.33
N CYS A 366 -10.77 20.39 33.05
CA CYS A 366 -9.58 20.28 33.90
C CYS A 366 -8.87 18.92 34.05
#